data_AF-A0A9P6K9G7-F1
#
_entry.id   AF-A0A9P6K9G7-F1
#
_cell.length_a   1.000
_cell.length_b   1.000
_cell.length_c   1.000
_cell.angle_alpha   90.00
_cell.angle_beta   90.00
_cell.angle_gamma   90.00
#
_symmetry.space_group_name_H-M   'P 1'
#
loop_
_entity.id
_entity.type
_entity.pdbx_description
1 polymer ?
#
loop_
_entity_poly.entity_id
_entity_poly.type
_entity_poly.pdbx_seq_one_letter_code
_entity_poly.pdbx_strand_id
1 'polypeptide(L)'
;NPTGDAFDPEEDEPVLELAWPHLQIVYEFFLRFIESADFNTNIAKKYIDHHFILQLLELFDSEDPRERDFLKTTLHRIYGKFLNLRAFIRRSINNVFFQFIYEKERHNGIAELLEILGRYP
;
A
#
# COMPACT_ATOMS: atom_id res chain seq x y z
N ASN A 1 -5.22 35.65 9.77
CA ASN A 1 -6.03 34.98 10.80
C ASN A 1 -6.60 33.70 10.23
N PRO A 2 -6.40 32.55 10.87
CA PRO A 2 -5.17 32.03 11.46
C PRO A 2 -4.78 30.70 10.79
N THR A 3 -3.47 30.46 10.66
CA THR A 3 -2.90 29.11 10.54
C THR A 3 -3.10 28.42 11.89
N GLY A 4 -3.98 27.42 11.96
CA GLY A 4 -4.16 26.63 13.18
C GLY A 4 -5.58 26.17 13.47
N ASP A 5 -6.29 25.62 12.47
CA ASP A 5 -7.15 24.48 12.83
C ASP A 5 -6.19 23.30 12.98
N ALA A 6 -6.17 22.69 14.17
CA ALA A 6 -5.45 21.45 14.37
C ALA A 6 -6.07 20.42 13.43
N PHE A 7 -5.29 19.96 12.44
CA PHE A 7 -5.71 18.85 11.59
C PHE A 7 -5.95 17.64 12.50
N ASP A 8 -7.22 17.28 12.70
CA ASP A 8 -7.62 16.08 13.40
C ASP A 8 -8.00 15.01 12.36
N PRO A 9 -7.10 14.08 12.04
CA PRO A 9 -7.40 13.00 11.10
C PRO A 9 -8.49 12.05 11.60
N GLU A 10 -8.89 12.11 12.88
CA GLU A 10 -10.04 11.36 13.41
C GLU A 10 -11.38 12.07 13.13
N GLU A 11 -11.39 13.38 12.86
CA GLU A 11 -12.60 14.15 12.55
C GLU A 11 -12.92 14.21 11.05
N ASP A 12 -11.94 13.98 10.17
CA ASP A 12 -12.16 13.97 8.72
C ASP A 12 -12.88 12.67 8.29
N GLU A 13 -14.11 12.81 7.79
CA GLU A 13 -14.83 11.68 7.20
C GLU A 13 -14.07 11.14 5.98
N PRO A 14 -13.82 9.81 5.89
CA PRO A 14 -13.07 9.25 4.79
C PRO A 14 -13.82 9.44 3.47
N VAL A 15 -13.13 9.99 2.47
CA VAL A 15 -13.68 10.10 1.12
C VAL A 15 -13.67 8.72 0.47
N LEU A 16 -14.88 8.23 0.15
CA LEU A 16 -15.06 6.95 -0.52
C LEU A 16 -14.93 7.09 -2.04
N GLU A 17 -14.22 6.14 -2.65
CA GLU A 17 -14.06 6.13 -4.11
C GLU A 17 -15.37 5.76 -4.80
N LEU A 18 -15.85 6.62 -5.71
CA LEU A 18 -17.09 6.42 -6.46
C LEU A 18 -17.00 5.23 -7.42
N ALA A 19 -15.80 4.99 -7.98
CA ALA A 19 -15.52 3.86 -8.84
C ALA A 19 -15.28 2.54 -8.09
N TRP A 20 -15.43 2.53 -6.75
CA TRP A 20 -15.14 1.36 -5.91
C TRP A 20 -15.76 0.04 -6.40
N PRO A 21 -17.02 -0.03 -6.88
CA PRO A 21 -17.58 -1.28 -7.38
C PRO A 21 -16.77 -1.93 -8.52
N HIS A 22 -16.06 -1.12 -9.31
CA HIS A 22 -15.16 -1.61 -10.36
C HIS A 22 -13.78 -1.94 -9.79
N LEU A 23 -13.21 -1.04 -8.98
CA LEU A 23 -11.87 -1.21 -8.40
C LEU A 23 -11.79 -2.41 -7.47
N GLN A 24 -12.83 -2.65 -6.66
CA GLN A 24 -12.93 -3.81 -5.80
C GLN A 24 -12.73 -5.11 -6.59
N ILE A 25 -13.37 -5.24 -7.75
CA ILE A 25 -13.25 -6.44 -8.59
C ILE A 25 -11.82 -6.59 -9.10
N VAL A 26 -11.15 -5.49 -9.48
CA VAL A 26 -9.75 -5.50 -9.91
C VAL A 26 -8.83 -5.96 -8.77
N TYR A 27 -8.97 -5.39 -7.57
CA TYR A 27 -8.17 -5.77 -6.41
C TYR A 27 -8.41 -7.22 -5.99
N GLU A 28 -9.67 -7.67 -5.92
CA GLU A 28 -10.01 -9.06 -5.62
C GLU A 28 -9.44 -10.03 -6.64
N PHE A 29 -9.55 -9.70 -7.94
CA PHE A 29 -9.01 -10.53 -9.00
C PHE A 29 -7.49 -10.64 -8.89
N PHE A 30 -6.79 -9.52 -8.73
CA PHE A 30 -5.33 -9.51 -8.65
C PHE A 30 -4.82 -10.26 -7.41
N LEU A 31 -5.49 -10.09 -6.26
CA LEU A 31 -5.15 -10.82 -5.05
C LEU A 31 -5.33 -12.33 -5.24
N ARG A 32 -6.48 -12.78 -5.78
CA ARG A 32 -6.72 -14.19 -6.11
C ARG A 32 -5.69 -14.73 -7.10
N PHE A 33 -5.31 -13.93 -8.11
CA PHE A 33 -4.28 -14.30 -9.08
C PHE A 33 -2.92 -14.54 -8.43
N ILE A 34 -2.47 -13.65 -7.55
CA ILE A 34 -1.20 -13.82 -6.81
C ILE A 34 -1.27 -15.01 -5.85
N GLU A 35 -2.39 -15.22 -5.17
CA GLU A 35 -2.58 -16.29 -4.19
C GLU A 35 -2.75 -17.68 -4.82
N SER A 36 -3.08 -17.76 -6.11
CA SER A 36 -3.22 -19.02 -6.83
C SER A 36 -2.02 -19.95 -6.63
N ALA A 37 -2.31 -21.25 -6.46
CA ALA A 37 -1.30 -22.30 -6.37
C ALA A 37 -0.47 -22.42 -7.66
N ASP A 38 -1.08 -22.08 -8.80
CA ASP A 38 -0.44 -22.12 -10.12
C ASP A 38 0.33 -20.82 -10.45
N PHE A 39 0.41 -19.87 -9.51
CA PHE A 39 1.11 -18.61 -9.72
C PHE A 39 2.62 -18.82 -9.87
N ASN A 40 3.15 -18.54 -11.05
CA ASN A 40 4.56 -18.70 -11.36
C ASN A 40 5.37 -17.41 -11.14
N THR A 41 6.07 -17.34 -10.00
CA THR A 41 6.91 -16.18 -9.61
C THR A 41 8.06 -15.93 -10.59
N ASN A 42 8.57 -16.96 -11.28
CA ASN A 42 9.68 -16.80 -12.23
C ASN A 42 9.27 -16.08 -13.51
N ILE A 43 7.99 -16.16 -13.89
CA ILE A 43 7.43 -15.41 -15.01
C ILE A 43 7.04 -14.02 -14.51
N ALA A 44 6.31 -13.95 -13.39
CA ALA A 44 5.75 -12.71 -12.86
C ALA A 44 6.82 -11.68 -12.46
N LYS A 45 8.03 -12.09 -12.03
CA LYS A 45 9.11 -11.17 -11.63
C LYS A 45 9.59 -10.21 -12.74
N LYS A 46 9.21 -10.46 -13.99
CA LYS A 46 9.48 -9.55 -15.12
C LYS A 46 8.51 -8.36 -15.18
N TYR A 47 7.40 -8.45 -14.45
CA TYR A 47 6.30 -7.48 -14.48
C TYR A 47 6.03 -6.89 -13.08
N ILE A 48 6.21 -7.69 -12.03
CA ILE A 48 6.23 -7.22 -10.64
C ILE A 48 7.67 -6.87 -10.31
N ASP A 49 8.07 -5.66 -10.68
CA ASP A 49 9.42 -5.13 -10.53
C ASP A 49 9.47 -3.94 -9.56
N HIS A 50 10.61 -3.26 -9.46
CA HIS A 50 10.75 -2.11 -8.58
C HIS A 50 9.78 -0.97 -8.92
N HIS A 51 9.51 -0.75 -10.21
CA HIS A 51 8.60 0.33 -10.63
C HIS A 51 7.17 0.01 -10.21
N PHE A 52 6.72 -1.23 -10.42
CA PHE A 52 5.41 -1.70 -9.95
C PHE A 52 5.25 -1.51 -8.44
N ILE A 53 6.28 -1.85 -7.64
CA ILE A 53 6.23 -1.68 -6.19
C ILE A 53 6.10 -0.22 -5.78
N LEU A 54 6.80 0.70 -6.46
CA LEU A 54 6.70 2.13 -6.15
C LEU A 54 5.29 2.65 -6.44
N GLN A 55 4.73 2.33 -7.61
CA GLN A 55 3.35 2.72 -7.96
C GLN A 55 2.33 2.11 -6.98
N LEU A 56 2.53 0.86 -6.56
CA LEU A 56 1.67 0.23 -5.56
C LEU A 56 1.75 0.94 -4.19
N LEU A 57 2.94 1.41 -3.80
CA LEU A 57 3.13 2.14 -2.54
C LEU A 57 2.52 3.54 -2.57
N GLU A 58 2.54 4.23 -3.71
CA GLU A 58 1.90 5.54 -3.87
C GLU A 58 0.38 5.48 -3.60
N LEU A 59 -0.28 4.35 -3.92
CA LEU A 59 -1.71 4.15 -3.67
C LEU A 59 -2.06 4.05 -2.17
N PHE A 60 -1.10 3.81 -1.27
CA PHE A 60 -1.38 3.76 0.18
C PHE A 60 -1.84 5.11 0.74
N ASP A 61 -1.65 6.22 0.02
CA ASP A 61 -2.18 7.52 0.42
C ASP A 61 -3.67 7.71 0.06
N SER A 62 -4.36 6.67 -0.42
CA SER A 62 -5.81 6.69 -0.66
C SER A 62 -6.59 7.05 0.60
N GLU A 63 -7.60 7.91 0.47
CA GLU A 63 -8.52 8.26 1.56
C GLU A 63 -9.51 7.12 1.85
N ASP A 64 -9.75 6.23 0.88
CA ASP A 64 -10.66 5.10 1.02
C ASP A 64 -9.99 3.94 1.81
N PRO A 65 -10.44 3.65 3.05
CA PRO A 65 -9.85 2.59 3.87
C PRO A 65 -9.97 1.20 3.25
N ARG A 66 -10.97 0.99 2.38
CA ARG A 66 -11.18 -0.31 1.71
C ARG A 66 -10.05 -0.58 0.73
N GLU A 67 -9.63 0.44 -0.01
CA GLU A 67 -8.51 0.34 -0.93
C GLU A 67 -7.21 0.05 -0.17
N ARG A 68 -6.96 0.78 0.91
CA ARG A 68 -5.77 0.58 1.76
C ARG A 68 -5.67 -0.84 2.33
N ASP A 69 -6.78 -1.46 2.73
CA ASP A 69 -6.77 -2.84 3.23
C ASP A 69 -6.41 -3.87 2.13
N PHE A 70 -6.89 -3.66 0.89
CA PHE A 70 -6.48 -4.47 -0.26
C PHE A 70 -5.01 -4.28 -0.60
N LEU A 71 -4.52 -3.04 -0.61
CA LEU A 71 -3.11 -2.72 -0.85
C LEU A 71 -2.21 -3.36 0.20
N LYS A 72 -2.59 -3.27 1.48
CA LYS A 72 -1.90 -3.91 2.61
C LYS A 72 -1.72 -5.40 2.39
N THR A 73 -2.82 -6.09 2.09
CA THR A 73 -2.82 -7.53 1.85
C THR A 73 -2.01 -7.89 0.61
N THR A 74 -2.18 -7.15 -0.48
CA THR A 74 -1.47 -7.36 -1.75
C THR A 74 0.04 -7.21 -1.58
N LEU A 75 0.50 -6.12 -0.96
CA LEU A 75 1.92 -5.86 -0.73
C LEU A 75 2.53 -6.94 0.19
N HIS A 76 1.81 -7.36 1.22
CA HIS A 76 2.24 -8.46 2.10
C HIS A 76 2.42 -9.78 1.33
N ARG A 77 1.49 -10.13 0.43
CA ARG A 77 1.62 -11.33 -0.42
C ARG A 77 2.80 -11.24 -1.38
N ILE A 78 3.01 -10.08 -2.00
CA ILE A 78 4.14 -9.84 -2.89
C ILE A 78 5.46 -9.99 -2.12
N TYR A 79 5.59 -9.37 -0.94
CA TYR A 79 6.78 -9.51 -0.11
C TYR A 79 7.07 -10.97 0.28
N GLY A 80 6.02 -11.73 0.61
CA GLY A 80 6.13 -13.15 0.93
C GLY A 80 6.69 -13.97 -0.23
N LYS A 81 6.14 -13.79 -1.44
CA LYS A 81 6.46 -14.57 -2.65
C LYS A 81 7.74 -14.13 -3.37
N PHE A 82 8.07 -12.84 -3.36
CA PHE A 82 9.20 -12.27 -4.12
C PHE A 82 10.38 -11.92 -3.20
N LEU A 83 11.22 -12.91 -2.92
CA LEU A 83 12.39 -12.75 -2.03
C LEU A 83 13.34 -11.63 -2.49
N ASN A 84 13.52 -11.47 -3.81
CA ASN A 84 14.38 -10.47 -4.42
C ASN A 84 13.88 -9.02 -4.21
N LEU A 85 12.58 -8.82 -3.93
CA LEU A 85 11.99 -7.50 -3.73
C LEU A 85 11.99 -7.07 -2.26
N ARG A 86 12.23 -7.98 -1.30
CA ARG A 86 12.06 -7.69 0.13
C ARG A 86 12.88 -6.50 0.62
N ALA A 87 14.16 -6.45 0.25
CA ALA A 87 15.04 -5.35 0.64
C ALA A 87 14.58 -4.01 0.04
N PHE A 88 14.12 -4.04 -1.22
CA PHE A 88 13.59 -2.86 -1.90
C PHE A 88 12.29 -2.38 -1.26
N ILE A 89 11.33 -3.28 -1.02
CA ILE A 89 10.05 -2.95 -0.37
C ILE A 89 10.30 -2.29 0.99
N ARG A 90 11.12 -2.88 1.87
CA ARG A 90 11.42 -2.28 3.19
C ARG A 90 12.04 -0.90 3.07
N ARG A 91 12.99 -0.72 2.15
CA ARG A 91 13.62 0.58 1.90
C ARG A 91 12.60 1.61 1.41
N SER A 92 11.72 1.22 0.49
CA SER A 92 10.71 2.12 -0.06
C SER A 92 9.67 2.51 0.99
N ILE A 93 9.22 1.58 1.84
CA ILE A 93 8.35 1.90 2.99
C ILE A 93 9.06 2.88 3.95
N ASN A 94 10.33 2.67 4.25
CA ASN A 94 11.09 3.61 5.09
C ASN A 94 11.17 4.99 4.45
N ASN A 95 11.32 5.10 3.13
CA ASN A 95 11.30 6.38 2.44
C ASN A 95 9.95 7.09 2.59
N VAL A 96 8.83 6.35 2.52
CA VAL A 96 7.49 6.92 2.80
C VAL A 96 7.42 7.46 4.23
N PHE A 97 7.95 6.73 5.21
CA PHE A 97 8.00 7.22 6.60
C PHE A 97 8.91 8.43 6.78
N PHE A 98 10.07 8.47 6.11
CA PHE A 98 10.94 9.65 6.14
C PHE A 98 10.21 10.88 5.58
N GLN A 99 9.53 10.73 4.45
CA GLN A 99 8.74 11.83 3.88
C GLN A 99 7.58 12.25 4.78
N PHE A 100 6.89 11.29 5.40
CA PHE A 100 5.82 11.57 6.36
C PHE A 100 6.34 12.36 7.58
N ILE A 101 7.42 11.91 8.22
CA ILE A 101 7.97 12.50 9.46
C ILE A 101 8.62 13.86 9.21
N TYR A 102 9.35 14.03 8.11
CA TYR A 102 10.22 15.18 7.91
C TYR A 102 9.72 16.21 6.88
N GLU A 103 8.74 15.87 6.04
CA GLU A 103 8.28 16.77 4.96
C GLU A 103 6.79 17.11 5.02
N LYS A 104 5.91 16.10 5.04
CA LYS A 104 4.49 16.29 4.75
C LYS A 104 3.58 16.28 5.97
N GLU A 105 3.99 15.61 7.06
CA GLU A 105 3.19 15.37 8.28
C GLU A 105 1.80 14.75 8.07
N ARG A 106 1.45 14.36 6.83
CA ARG A 106 0.18 13.74 6.46
C ARG A 106 0.41 12.61 5.46
N HIS A 107 -0.17 11.44 5.74
CA HIS A 107 -0.24 10.30 4.83
C HIS A 107 -1.29 9.30 5.35
N ASN A 108 -2.24 8.88 4.52
CA ASN A 108 -3.42 8.11 4.96
C ASN A 108 -3.10 6.64 5.31
N GLY A 109 -2.05 6.06 4.70
CA GLY A 109 -1.71 4.64 4.84
C GLY A 109 -0.63 4.26 5.86
N ILE A 110 -0.27 5.15 6.80
CA ILE A 110 0.83 4.88 7.75
C ILE A 110 0.54 3.67 8.64
N ALA A 111 -0.70 3.54 9.13
CA ALA A 111 -1.11 2.44 10.00
C ALA A 111 -0.97 1.08 9.29
N GLU A 112 -1.44 0.97 8.05
CA GLU A 112 -1.38 -0.25 7.25
C GLU A 112 0.08 -0.62 6.92
N LEU A 113 0.92 0.36 6.58
CA LEU A 113 2.35 0.12 6.35
C LEU A 113 3.07 -0.37 7.62
N LEU A 114 2.71 0.14 8.80
CA LEU A 114 3.24 -0.33 10.08
C LEU A 114 2.78 -1.77 10.40
N GLU A 115 1.51 -2.11 10.15
CA GLU A 115 1.02 -3.48 10.32
C GLU A 115 1.79 -4.48 9.45
N ILE A 116 2.16 -4.09 8.23
CA ILE A 116 2.94 -4.91 7.32
C ILE A 116 4.34 -5.16 7.89
N LEU A 117 5.02 -4.11 8.34
CA LEU A 117 6.36 -4.22 8.92
C LEU A 117 6.36 -5.04 10.22
N GLY A 118 5.33 -4.90 11.06
CA GLY A 118 5.18 -5.68 12.29
C GLY A 118 5.03 -7.19 12.06
N ARG A 119 4.67 -7.60 10.83
CA ARG A 119 4.56 -9.01 10.41
C ARG A 119 5.80 -9.53 9.69
N TYR A 120 6.73 -8.66 9.31
CA TYR A 120 7.96 -9.08 8.65
C TYR A 120 9.02 -9.48 9.70
N PRO A 121 9.63 -10.67 9.58
CA PRO A 121 10.75 -11.06 10.42
C PRO A 121 12.04 -10.30 10.04
#